data_AF-A0A2N2MR19-F1
#
_entry.id   AF-A0A2N2MR19-F1
#
_cell.length_a   1.000
_cell.length_b   1.000
_cell.length_c   1.000
_cell.angle_alpha   90.00
_cell.angle_beta   90.00
_cell.angle_gamma   90.00
#
_symmetry.space_group_name_H-M   'P 1'
#
loop_
_entity.id
_entity.type
_entity.pdbx_description
1 polymer ?
#
loop_
_entity_poly.entity_id
_entity_poly.type
_entity_poly.pdbx_seq_one_letter_code
_entity_poly.pdbx_strand_id
1 'polypeptide(L)'
;MSKTGAPLTHYILKITGTYNGVSVNQIGLSGLVTNTPYGPGSFEFVLGTTPVDSDDLLTIQVFSPTGTEVLGPVSIDTFASCSKNLQIINFQAK
;
A
#
# COMPACT_ATOMS: atom_id res chain seq x y z
N MET A 1 13.58 -5.81 1.12
CA MET A 1 13.25 -5.26 -0.22
C MET A 1 14.31 -5.68 -1.21
N SER A 2 13.99 -5.80 -2.50
CA SER A 2 14.91 -6.33 -3.51
C SER A 2 16.13 -5.41 -3.69
N LYS A 3 17.33 -5.98 -3.66
CA LYS A 3 18.59 -5.27 -3.95
C LYS A 3 18.97 -5.31 -5.44
N THR A 4 18.23 -6.07 -6.24
CA THR A 4 18.51 -6.29 -7.67
C THR A 4 17.47 -5.62 -8.58
N GLY A 5 16.48 -4.94 -8.00
CA GLY A 5 15.33 -4.38 -8.74
C GLY A 5 14.27 -5.42 -9.12
N ALA A 6 14.50 -6.71 -8.81
CA ALA A 6 13.48 -7.74 -9.05
C ALA A 6 12.21 -7.47 -8.23
N PRO A 7 11.01 -7.61 -8.82
CA PRO A 7 9.76 -7.42 -8.11
C PRO A 7 9.62 -8.46 -6.98
N LEU A 8 9.15 -8.02 -5.83
CA LEU A 8 8.87 -8.88 -4.69
C LEU A 8 7.39 -9.28 -4.70
N THR A 9 7.11 -10.57 -4.83
CA THR A 9 5.76 -11.14 -4.83
C THR A 9 5.48 -11.91 -3.54
N HIS A 10 4.21 -12.05 -3.19
CA HIS A 10 3.71 -12.71 -1.98
C HIS A 10 4.12 -12.04 -0.65
N TYR A 11 4.61 -10.81 -0.70
CA TYR A 11 4.82 -10.02 0.51
C TYR A 11 3.47 -9.52 1.01
N ILE A 12 3.33 -9.45 2.32
CA ILE A 12 2.10 -9.03 2.98
C ILE A 12 2.19 -7.53 3.18
N LEU A 13 1.22 -6.81 2.64
CA LEU A 13 1.03 -5.39 2.91
C LEU A 13 -0.17 -5.22 3.82
N LYS A 14 -0.02 -4.40 4.85
CA LYS A 14 -1.10 -4.07 5.77
C LYS A 14 -1.29 -2.56 5.76
N ILE A 15 -2.50 -2.11 5.46
CA ILE A 15 -2.88 -0.70 5.60
C ILE A 15 -3.86 -0.56 6.76
N THR A 16 -3.55 0.36 7.67
CA THR A 16 -4.33 0.62 8.89
C THR A 16 -4.50 2.10 9.14
N GLY A 17 -5.60 2.47 9.79
CA GLY A 17 -5.84 3.84 10.22
C GLY A 17 -7.30 4.22 10.11
N THR A 18 -7.57 5.49 9.78
CA THR A 18 -8.92 6.00 9.56
C THR A 18 -9.01 6.74 8.22
N TYR A 19 -10.03 6.44 7.43
CA TYR A 19 -10.35 7.13 6.18
C TYR A 19 -11.82 7.55 6.21
N ASN A 20 -12.08 8.86 6.02
CA ASN A 20 -13.43 9.43 6.06
C ASN A 20 -14.22 9.07 7.34
N GLY A 21 -13.55 9.06 8.50
CA GLY A 21 -14.14 8.68 9.79
C GLY A 21 -14.38 7.18 9.99
N VAL A 22 -14.03 6.34 9.02
CA VAL A 22 -14.18 4.88 9.08
C VAL A 22 -12.82 4.22 9.31
N SER A 23 -12.77 3.22 10.19
CA SER A 23 -11.56 2.44 10.44
C SER A 23 -11.16 1.65 9.19
N VAL A 24 -9.89 1.74 8.83
CA VAL A 24 -9.24 0.94 7.79
C VAL A 24 -8.34 -0.09 8.47
N ASN A 25 -8.49 -1.36 8.07
CA ASN A 25 -7.60 -2.46 8.45
C ASN A 25 -7.67 -3.52 7.36
N GLN A 26 -6.89 -3.33 6.29
CA GLN A 26 -6.88 -4.20 5.12
C GLN A 26 -5.53 -4.88 4.97
N ILE A 27 -5.53 -6.09 4.40
CA ILE A 27 -4.34 -6.85 4.06
C ILE A 27 -4.37 -7.15 2.56
N GLY A 28 -3.24 -6.92 1.89
CA GLY A 28 -3.02 -7.23 0.50
C GLY A 28 -1.74 -8.03 0.32
N LEU A 29 -1.62 -8.70 -0.84
CA LEU A 29 -0.41 -9.44 -1.20
C LEU A 29 0.17 -8.84 -2.49
N SER A 30 1.49 -8.64 -2.51
CA SER A 30 2.17 -8.18 -3.71
C SER A 30 2.17 -9.25 -4.80
N GLY A 31 2.04 -8.81 -6.05
CA GLY A 31 2.03 -9.65 -7.24
C GLY A 31 0.72 -10.38 -7.54
N LEU A 32 -0.38 -10.03 -6.86
CA LEU A 32 -1.70 -10.62 -7.13
C LEU A 32 -2.61 -9.76 -8.01
N VAL A 33 -2.22 -8.52 -8.35
CA VAL A 33 -3.02 -7.67 -9.24
C VAL A 33 -2.97 -8.23 -10.67
N THR A 34 -4.13 -8.59 -11.21
CA THR A 34 -4.26 -9.17 -12.55
C THR A 34 -3.84 -8.18 -13.63
N ASN A 35 -3.31 -8.69 -14.75
CA ASN A 35 -2.76 -7.89 -15.86
C ASN A 35 -1.58 -6.97 -15.50
N THR A 36 -1.08 -7.02 -14.26
CA THR A 36 0.13 -6.33 -13.80
C THR A 36 0.19 -4.82 -14.18
N PRO A 37 -0.88 -4.02 -13.96
CA PRO A 37 -0.96 -2.64 -14.42
C PRO A 37 0.15 -1.74 -13.85
N TYR A 38 0.68 -2.10 -12.69
CA TYR A 38 1.79 -1.40 -12.01
C TYR A 38 3.03 -2.29 -11.84
N GLY A 39 3.14 -3.33 -12.66
CA GLY A 39 4.24 -4.29 -12.66
C GLY A 39 3.99 -5.57 -11.85
N PRO A 40 4.88 -6.57 -11.96
CA PRO A 40 4.64 -7.92 -11.41
C PRO A 40 4.66 -8.01 -9.88
N GLY A 41 5.17 -6.99 -9.18
CA GLY A 41 5.17 -6.90 -7.71
C GLY A 41 4.08 -6.00 -7.16
N SER A 42 3.10 -5.61 -7.98
CA SER A 42 2.08 -4.63 -7.61
C SER A 42 1.09 -5.15 -6.57
N PHE A 43 0.50 -4.21 -5.84
CA PHE A 43 -0.57 -4.42 -4.87
C PHE A 43 -1.57 -3.26 -5.02
N GLU A 44 -2.79 -3.44 -4.52
CA GLU A 44 -3.82 -2.41 -4.58
C GLU A 44 -4.68 -2.43 -3.31
N PHE A 45 -5.02 -1.24 -2.81
CA PHE A 45 -5.97 -1.04 -1.72
C PHE A 45 -7.02 -0.02 -2.14
N VAL A 46 -8.28 -0.38 -2.06
CA VAL A 46 -9.40 0.53 -2.32
C VAL A 46 -9.92 1.03 -0.97
N LEU A 47 -9.73 2.33 -0.69
CA LEU A 47 -10.13 2.96 0.57
C LEU A 47 -11.60 3.40 0.57
N GLY A 48 -12.17 3.65 -0.61
CA GLY A 48 -13.54 4.11 -0.81
C GLY A 48 -13.74 4.68 -2.21
N THR A 49 -14.90 5.29 -2.45
CA THR A 49 -15.27 5.89 -3.75
C THR A 49 -15.27 7.42 -3.76
N THR A 50 -15.11 8.05 -2.59
CA THR A 50 -15.05 9.50 -2.43
C THR A 50 -13.62 9.91 -2.09
N PRO A 51 -12.99 10.84 -2.84
CA PRO A 51 -11.70 11.42 -2.48
C PRO A 51 -11.83 12.23 -1.18
N VAL A 52 -10.95 11.96 -0.22
CA VAL A 52 -10.95 12.62 1.09
C VAL A 52 -9.51 12.95 1.46
N ASP A 53 -9.28 14.13 2.04
CA ASP A 53 -7.99 14.46 2.63
C ASP A 53 -7.76 13.62 3.88
N SER A 54 -6.60 12.98 3.97
CA SER A 54 -6.13 12.37 5.21
C SER A 54 -4.65 12.69 5.36
N ASP A 55 -4.27 13.17 6.55
CA ASP A 55 -2.93 13.63 6.87
C ASP A 55 -2.46 12.85 8.11
N ASP A 56 -1.47 11.98 7.93
CA ASP A 56 -0.97 11.06 8.97
C ASP A 56 -2.03 10.14 9.59
N LEU A 57 -3.19 9.94 8.93
CA LEU A 57 -4.28 9.09 9.45
C LEU A 57 -4.25 7.65 8.94
N LEU A 58 -3.43 7.35 7.94
CA LEU A 58 -3.25 6.02 7.36
C LEU A 58 -1.79 5.63 7.42
N THR A 59 -1.53 4.35 7.66
CA THR A 59 -0.18 3.78 7.70
C THR A 59 -0.14 2.50 6.89
N ILE A 60 0.98 2.27 6.22
CA ILE A 60 1.28 1.01 5.53
C ILE A 60 2.49 0.32 6.16
N GLN A 61 2.40 -0.99 6.31
CA GLN A 61 3.47 -1.87 6.76
C GLN A 61 3.70 -2.96 5.72
N VAL A 62 4.92 -3.47 5.65
CA VAL A 62 5.27 -4.59 4.76
C VAL A 62 5.92 -5.71 5.57
N PHE A 63 5.43 -6.93 5.38
CA PHE A 63 5.95 -8.14 5.99
C PHE A 63 6.39 -9.13 4.91
N SER A 64 7.36 -9.97 5.25
CA SER A 64 7.76 -11.11 4.45
C SER A 64 6.62 -12.14 4.34
N PRO A 65 6.70 -13.11 3.41
CA PRO A 65 5.73 -14.21 3.35
C PRO A 65 5.62 -15.03 4.66
N THR A 66 6.65 -14.97 5.52
CA THR A 66 6.67 -15.65 6.83
C THR A 66 6.12 -14.77 7.97
N GLY A 67 5.64 -13.57 7.67
CA GLY A 67 5.09 -12.63 8.66
C GLY A 67 6.12 -11.80 9.41
N THR A 68 7.40 -11.85 9.01
CA THR A 68 8.45 -11.00 9.60
C THR A 68 8.30 -9.58 9.07
N GLU A 69 8.33 -8.58 9.95
CA GLU A 69 8.29 -7.18 9.53
C GLU A 69 9.55 -6.84 8.69
N VAL A 70 9.31 -6.29 7.50
CA VAL A 70 10.36 -5.84 6.56
C VAL A 70 10.37 -4.32 6.47
N LEU A 71 9.22 -3.69 6.64
CA LEU A 71 9.04 -2.24 6.76
C LEU A 71 8.00 -1.97 7.86
N GLY A 72 8.41 -1.20 8.87
CA GLY A 72 7.52 -0.67 9.89
C GLY A 72 6.47 0.30 9.33
N PRO A 73 5.59 0.85 10.17
CA PRO A 73 4.51 1.71 9.71
C PRO A 73 5.06 2.99 9.07
N VAL A 74 4.60 3.27 7.86
CA VAL A 74 4.88 4.51 7.12
C VAL A 74 3.56 5.22 6.86
N SER A 75 3.46 6.49 7.23
CA SER A 75 2.27 7.31 6.97
C SER A 75 2.02 7.47 5.48
N ILE A 76 0.74 7.50 5.11
CA ILE A 76 0.28 7.82 3.76
C ILE A 76 -0.78 8.90 3.86
N ASP A 77 -0.62 9.94 3.05
CA ASP A 77 -1.62 10.99 2.90
C ASP A 77 -2.49 10.74 1.67
N THR A 78 -3.79 11.06 1.80
CA THR A 78 -4.73 11.11 0.68
C THR A 78 -5.21 12.52 0.44
N PHE A 79 -5.78 12.76 -0.75
CA PHE A 79 -6.18 14.10 -1.17
C PHE A 79 -7.65 14.12 -1.61
N ALA A 80 -8.38 15.17 -1.22
CA ALA A 80 -9.75 15.47 -1.65
C ALA A 80 -9.79 16.05 -3.08
N SER A 81 -8.98 15.51 -3.98
CA SER A 81 -8.90 15.90 -5.37
C SER A 81 -9.15 14.70 -6.27
N CYS A 82 -10.12 14.81 -7.18
CA CYS A 82 -10.43 13.74 -8.13
C CYS A 82 -9.25 13.37 -9.02
N SER A 83 -8.28 14.28 -9.24
CA SER A 83 -7.07 14.01 -10.02
C SER A 83 -5.94 13.35 -9.21
N LYS A 84 -6.15 13.13 -7.90
CA LYS A 84 -5.19 12.49 -6.97
C LYS A 84 -5.80 11.28 -6.25
N ASN A 85 -6.70 10.57 -6.91
CA ASN A 85 -7.38 9.39 -6.37
C ASN A 85 -6.56 8.08 -6.49
N LEU A 86 -5.41 8.11 -7.18
CA LEU A 86 -4.46 7.01 -7.27
C LEU A 86 -3.06 7.49 -6.85
N GLN A 87 -2.48 6.80 -5.87
CA GLN A 87 -1.10 7.02 -5.42
C GLN A 87 -0.30 5.74 -5.64
N ILE A 88 0.85 5.85 -6.32
CA ILE A 88 1.76 4.73 -6.56
C ILE A 88 2.92 4.85 -5.57
N ILE A 89 3.05 3.85 -4.71
CA ILE A 89 4.11 3.78 -3.70
C ILE A 89 5.06 2.63 -4.08
N ASN A 90 6.34 2.93 -4.24
CA ASN A 90 7.37 1.94 -4.54
C ASN A 90 8.36 1.80 -3.37
N PHE A 91 8.55 0.56 -2.93
CA PHE A 91 9.38 0.21 -1.79
C PHE A 91 10.71 -0.39 -2.26
N GLN A 92 11.82 0.30 -2.02
CA GLN A 92 13.16 -0.12 -2.44
C GLN A 92 14.10 -0.34 -1.26
N ALA A 93 14.98 -1.34 -1.37
CA ALA A 93 16.08 -1.46 -0.42
C ALA A 93 17.05 -0.29 -0.60
N LYS A 94 17.62 0.18 0.51
CA LYS A 94 18.81 1.03 0.47
C LYS A 94 20.02 0.23 -0.02
#